data_AF-A0A2T9X846-F1
#
_entry.id   AF-A0A2T9X846-F1
#
_cell.length_a   1.000
_cell.length_b   1.000
_cell.length_c   1.000
_cell.angle_alpha   90.00
_cell.angle_beta   90.00
_cell.angle_gamma   90.00
#
_symmetry.space_group_name_H-M   'P 1'
#
loop_
_entity.id
_entity.type
_entity.pdbx_description
1 polymer ?
#
loop_
_entity_poly.entity_id
_entity_poly.type
_entity_poly.pdbx_seq_one_letter_code
_entity_poly.pdbx_strand_id
1 'polypeptide(L)' 'MAYKSRFYIAIFIALIVDIILYSLFPLFNRVTPCLFGVPFFYWYQTIMLAVSSLMFFTIAYVFKEEE' A
#
# COMPACT_ATOMS: atom_id res chain seq x y z
N MET A 1 24.08 13.23 3.20
CA MET A 1 23.36 13.49 1.92
C MET A 1 22.83 12.21 1.27
N ALA A 2 23.63 11.14 1.16
CA ALA A 2 23.20 9.87 0.56
C ALA A 2 22.06 9.16 1.31
N TYR A 3 22.05 9.18 2.65
CA TYR A 3 20.99 8.58 3.48
C TYR A 3 19.59 9.13 3.15
N LYS A 4 19.43 10.45 3.24
CA LYS A 4 18.17 11.15 2.94
C LYS A 4 17.68 10.85 1.51
N SER A 5 18.59 10.70 0.55
CA SER A 5 18.27 10.30 -0.82
C SER A 5 17.74 8.86 -0.90
N ARG A 6 18.38 7.90 -0.21
CA ARG A 6 17.92 6.49 -0.16
C ARG A 6 16.53 6.36 0.46
N PHE A 7 16.25 7.10 1.53
CA PHE A 7 14.95 7.14 2.18
C PHE A 7 13.84 7.63 1.21
N TYR A 8 14.06 8.76 0.53
CA TYR A 8 13.08 9.27 -0.42
C TYR A 8 12.88 8.36 -1.63
N ILE A 9 13.95 7.71 -2.11
CA ILE A 9 13.83 6.69 -3.18
C ILE A 9 12.97 5.52 -2.70
N ALA A 10 13.19 5.03 -1.48
CA ALA A 10 12.40 3.93 -0.90
C ALA A 10 10.92 4.31 -0.76
N ILE A 11 10.61 5.51 -0.23
CA ILE A 11 9.24 6.04 -0.17
C ILE A 11 8.63 6.16 -1.56
N PHE A 12 9.38 6.70 -2.52
CA PHE A 12 8.87 6.89 -3.88
C PHE A 12 8.52 5.56 -4.53
N ILE A 13 9.39 4.55 -4.41
CA ILE A 13 9.11 3.19 -4.91
C ILE A 13 7.87 2.62 -4.22
N ALA A 14 7.77 2.73 -2.90
CA ALA A 14 6.62 2.27 -2.14
C ALA A 14 5.31 2.94 -2.59
N LEU A 15 5.32 4.26 -2.82
CA LEU A 15 4.16 4.99 -3.35
C LEU A 15 3.75 4.49 -4.73
N ILE A 16 4.69 4.26 -5.64
CA ILE A 16 4.38 3.73 -6.97
C ILE A 16 3.76 2.32 -6.86
N VAL A 17 4.32 1.46 -6.03
CA VAL A 17 3.76 0.12 -5.76
C VAL A 17 2.35 0.23 -5.19
N ASP A 18 2.13 1.12 -4.23
CA ASP A 18 0.83 1.35 -3.59
C ASP A 18 -0.23 1.79 -4.60
N ILE A 19 0.11 2.78 -5.44
CA ILE A 19 -0.77 3.29 -6.50
C ILE A 19 -1.15 2.16 -7.47
N ILE A 20 -0.18 1.34 -7.88
CA ILE A 20 -0.41 0.23 -8.80
C ILE A 20 -1.38 -0.77 -8.16
N LEU A 21 -1.13 -1.17 -6.91
CA LEU A 21 -2.01 -2.10 -6.18
C LEU A 21 -3.44 -1.54 -6.11
N TYR A 22 -3.61 -0.33 -5.59
CA TYR A 22 -4.94 0.30 -5.48
C TYR A 22 -5.65 0.41 -6.84
N SER A 23 -4.90 0.67 -7.92
CA SER A 23 -5.44 0.79 -9.28
C SER A 23 -5.89 -0.54 -9.90
N LEU A 24 -5.64 -1.69 -9.28
CA LEU A 24 -6.16 -2.99 -9.73
C LEU A 24 -7.66 -3.16 -9.47
N PHE A 25 -8.28 -2.24 -8.72
CA PHE A 25 -9.69 -2.29 -8.36
C PHE A 25 -10.68 -2.54 -9.52
N PRO A 26 -10.48 -2.03 -10.77
CA PRO A 26 -11.43 -2.26 -11.85
C PRO A 26 -11.59 -3.74 -12.22
N LEU A 27 -10.60 -4.59 -11.90
CA LEU A 27 -10.64 -6.02 -12.20
C LEU A 27 -11.74 -6.77 -11.42
N PHE A 28 -12.07 -6.27 -10.23
CA PHE A 28 -13.03 -6.88 -9.30
C PHE A 28 -14.05 -5.86 -8.77
N ASN A 29 -14.16 -4.69 -9.42
CA ASN A 29 -15.19 -3.69 -9.14
C ASN A 29 -16.54 -4.17 -9.69
N ARG A 30 -17.14 -5.12 -8.97
CA ARG A 30 -18.42 -5.73 -9.31
C ARG A 30 -19.24 -5.85 -8.04
N VAL A 31 -20.57 -5.82 -8.19
CA VAL A 31 -21.49 -5.99 -7.08
C VAL A 31 -21.38 -7.39 -6.48
N THR A 32 -21.19 -8.41 -7.31
CA THR A 32 -20.95 -9.79 -6.88
C THR A 32 -19.59 -10.29 -7.38
N PRO A 33 -18.87 -11.10 -6.58
CA PRO A 33 -19.29 -11.71 -5.32
C PRO A 33 -19.20 -10.78 -4.09
N CYS A 34 -20.06 -11.04 -3.10
CA CYS A 34 -20.06 -10.37 -1.80
C CYS A 34 -19.57 -11.32 -0.71
N LEU A 35 -18.76 -10.79 0.22
CA LEU A 35 -18.40 -11.44 1.47
C LEU A 35 -19.04 -10.67 2.62
N PHE A 36 -19.82 -11.36 3.46
CA PHE A 36 -20.63 -10.75 4.53
C PHE A 36 -21.56 -9.61 4.04
N GLY A 37 -22.11 -9.75 2.83
CA GLY A 37 -22.97 -8.72 2.22
C GLY A 37 -22.23 -7.51 1.64
N VAL A 38 -20.90 -7.48 1.72
CA VAL A 38 -20.06 -6.40 1.19
C VAL A 38 -19.33 -6.89 -0.07
N PRO A 39 -19.39 -6.14 -1.20
CA PRO A 39 -18.65 -6.48 -2.41
C PRO A 39 -17.15 -6.65 -2.16
N PHE A 40 -16.52 -7.60 -2.87
CA PHE A 40 -15.07 -7.85 -2.71
C PHE A 40 -14.19 -6.62 -2.95
N PHE A 41 -14.63 -5.66 -3.75
CA PHE A 41 -13.97 -4.36 -3.91
C PHE A 41 -13.60 -3.72 -2.56
N TYR A 42 -14.54 -3.60 -1.63
CA TYR A 42 -14.27 -2.93 -0.36
C TYR A 42 -13.31 -3.74 0.52
N TRP A 43 -13.44 -5.07 0.52
CA TRP A 43 -12.51 -5.95 1.22
C TRP A 43 -11.08 -5.78 0.70
N TYR A 44 -10.92 -5.68 -0.61
CA TYR A 44 -9.63 -5.38 -1.22
C TYR A 44 -9.09 -4.04 -0.73
N GLN A 45 -9.90 -2.96 -0.76
CA GLN A 45 -9.47 -1.64 -0.28
C GLN A 45 -9.04 -1.66 1.19
N THR A 46 -9.76 -2.39 2.05
CA THR A 46 -9.42 -2.53 3.47
C THR A 46 -8.13 -3.31 3.68
N ILE A 47 -7.93 -4.41 2.96
CA ILE A 47 -6.68 -5.19 3.03
C ILE A 47 -5.51 -4.33 2.52
N MET A 48 -5.69 -3.61 1.41
CA MET A 48 -4.66 -2.72 0.90
C MET A 48 -4.28 -1.65 1.91
N LEU A 49 -5.24 -1.10 2.69
CA LEU A 49 -4.92 -0.13 3.74
C LEU A 49 -3.93 -0.69 4.78
N ALA A 50 -4.13 -1.95 5.19
CA ALA A 50 -3.20 -2.63 6.09
C ALA A 50 -1.84 -2.89 5.43
N VAL A 51 -1.83 -3.28 4.15
CA VAL A 51 -0.60 -3.48 3.36
C VAL A 51 0.20 -2.18 3.22
N SER A 52 -0.45 -1.06 2.88
CA SER A 52 0.17 0.26 2.78
C SER A 52 0.76 0.67 4.12
N SER A 53 -0.02 0.55 5.20
CA SER A 53 0.44 0.88 6.55
C SER A 53 1.68 0.08 6.91
N LEU A 54 1.69 -1.24 6.66
CA LEU A 54 2.84 -2.08 6.94
C LEU A 54 4.07 -1.71 6.09
N MET A 55 3.87 -1.41 4.80
CA MET A 55 4.94 -1.02 3.89
C MET A 55 5.62 0.28 4.34
N PHE A 56 4.85 1.34 4.58
CA PHE A 56 5.40 2.62 5.02
C PHE A 56 5.95 2.56 6.44
N PHE A 57 5.32 1.79 7.33
CA PHE A 57 5.85 1.54 8.67
C PHE A 57 7.21 0.84 8.60
N THR A 58 7.35 -0.18 7.74
CA THR A 58 8.62 -0.90 7.57
C THR A 58 9.72 0.01 7.06
N ILE A 59 9.42 0.88 6.08
CA ILE A 59 10.40 1.86 5.58
C ILE A 59 10.78 2.85 6.68
N ALA A 60 9.81 3.40 7.42
CA ALA A 60 10.11 4.29 8.53
C ALA A 60 10.94 3.59 9.62
N TYR A 61 10.64 2.33 9.93
CA TYR A 61 11.34 1.55 10.95
C TYR A 61 12.78 1.21 10.53
N VAL A 62 13.00 0.78 9.28
CA VAL A 62 14.34 0.44 8.76
C VAL A 62 15.26 1.67 8.75
N PHE A 63 14.71 2.84 8.47
CA PHE A 63 15.49 4.08 8.41
C PHE A 63 15.56 4.80 9.78
N LYS A 64 14.82 4.36 10.80
CA LYS A 64 14.77 5.00 12.13
C LYS A 64 16.12 5.09 12.85
N GLU A 65 17.02 4.13 12.64
CA GLU A 65 18.33 4.08 13.33
C GLU A 65 19.42 4.91 12.64
N GLU A 66 19.17 5.40 11.42
CA GLU A 66 20.11 6.23 10.66
C GLU A 66 19.88 7.75 10.89
N GLU A 67 19.03 8.12 11.86
CA GLU A 67 18.75 9.50 12.31
C GLU A 67 19.53 9.84 13.59
#